data_AF-A0A7W1XW76-F1
#
_entry.id   AF-A0A7W1XW76-F1
#
_cell.length_a   1.000
_cell.length_b   1.000
_cell.length_c   1.000
_cell.angle_alpha   90.00
_cell.angle_beta   90.00
_cell.angle_gamma   90.00
#
_symmetry.space_group_name_H-M   'P 1'
#
loop_
_entity.id
_entity.type
_entity.pdbx_description
1 polymer ?
#
loop_
_entity_poly.entity_id
_entity_poly.type
_entity_poly.pdbx_seq_one_letter_code
_entity_poly.pdbx_strand_id
1 'polypeptide(L)'
;MSSESTPKPEPQPEGQTSRPLFKLIGCATVLILTMAVGLLIALWMVTSGGLPREPLPMPPIEMLAEPVELPQEWYLGDLEVTADSDSWNLTIQRWIEEGIESGKLAAGSGFHCQSSPDGSLSLRVSLGIPEDAEDQDYLKRGRFLNFTMTGEFRILNNVVESVRLDEYSWGFIYTQQPGEVIEEEAAKKIVGRILHQVSELGFLPLEIENLTHAPGGVTLKLSPGQ
;
A
#
# COMPACT_ATOMS: atom_id res chain seq x y z
N MET A 1 -50.47 13.20 73.13
CA MET A 1 -49.29 13.96 73.58
C MET A 1 -48.23 12.94 73.97
N SER A 2 -47.12 12.97 73.24
CA SER A 2 -45.74 12.51 73.53
C SER A 2 -45.53 11.27 74.41
N SER A 3 -44.86 10.24 73.89
CA SER A 3 -43.39 10.20 73.93
C SER A 3 -42.82 8.92 73.32
N GLU A 4 -41.81 9.19 72.49
CA GLU A 4 -40.77 8.38 71.85
C GLU A 4 -40.10 7.32 72.75
N SER A 5 -39.75 6.16 72.19
CA SER A 5 -38.37 5.62 72.26
C SER A 5 -38.19 4.44 71.30
N THR A 6 -37.30 4.64 70.34
CA THR A 6 -36.79 3.69 69.35
C THR A 6 -35.89 2.63 69.99
N PRO A 7 -35.85 1.39 69.47
CA PRO A 7 -34.76 0.47 69.78
C PRO A 7 -33.48 0.87 69.02
N LYS A 8 -32.37 0.68 69.72
CA LYS A 8 -30.96 0.92 69.35
C LYS A 8 -30.60 0.34 67.97
N PRO A 9 -29.84 1.05 67.12
CA PRO A 9 -29.35 0.46 65.87
C PRO A 9 -28.22 -0.55 66.13
N GLU A 10 -28.30 -1.71 65.48
CA GLU A 10 -27.17 -2.64 65.33
C GLU A 10 -26.05 -1.98 64.51
N PRO A 11 -24.77 -2.28 64.80
CA PRO A 11 -23.65 -1.75 64.03
C PRO A 11 -23.61 -2.44 62.67
N GLN A 12 -23.79 -1.69 61.59
CA GLN A 12 -23.37 -2.14 60.26
C GLN A 12 -21.84 -2.10 60.18
N PRO A 13 -21.21 -3.11 59.55
CA PRO A 13 -19.76 -3.24 59.52
C PRO A 13 -19.12 -2.08 58.76
N GLU A 14 -18.08 -1.52 59.35
CA GLU A 14 -17.09 -0.71 58.66
C GLU A 14 -16.55 -1.48 57.44
N GLY A 15 -16.50 -0.82 56.28
CA GLY A 15 -15.63 -1.27 55.20
C GLY A 15 -16.29 -1.40 53.83
N GLN A 16 -16.56 -0.28 53.18
CA GLN A 16 -16.12 -0.06 51.80
C GLN A 16 -16.34 1.40 51.42
N THR A 17 -15.42 2.27 51.86
CA THR A 17 -15.21 3.53 51.15
C THR A 17 -14.60 3.16 49.80
N SER A 18 -15.45 3.07 48.76
CA SER A 18 -14.98 2.96 47.38
C SER A 18 -14.18 4.23 47.08
N ARG A 19 -12.85 4.17 47.24
CA ARG A 19 -11.98 5.36 47.12
C ARG A 19 -11.96 5.82 45.65
N PRO A 20 -12.64 6.92 45.28
CA PRO A 20 -12.79 7.35 43.89
C PRO A 20 -11.44 7.77 43.28
N LEU A 21 -10.50 8.20 44.11
CA LEU A 21 -9.12 8.52 43.74
C LEU A 21 -8.36 7.33 43.14
N PHE A 22 -8.53 6.11 43.67
CA PHE A 22 -7.86 4.92 43.11
C PHE A 22 -8.43 4.53 41.75
N LYS A 23 -9.73 4.74 41.52
CA LYS A 23 -10.37 4.52 40.21
C LYS A 23 -9.94 5.57 39.19
N LEU A 24 -9.79 6.83 39.60
CA LEU A 24 -9.29 7.93 38.76
C LEU A 24 -7.81 7.74 38.37
N ILE A 25 -6.96 7.34 39.32
CA ILE A 25 -5.55 7.03 39.04
C ILE A 25 -5.45 5.83 38.10
N GLY A 26 -6.21 4.76 38.36
CA GLY A 26 -6.28 3.60 37.46
C GLY A 26 -6.71 3.99 36.03
N CYS A 27 -7.75 4.81 35.90
CA CYS A 27 -8.22 5.30 34.60
C CYS A 27 -7.17 6.17 33.89
N ALA A 28 -6.51 7.08 34.60
CA ALA A 28 -5.44 7.90 34.04
C ALA A 28 -4.25 7.04 33.59
N THR A 29 -3.91 5.99 34.34
CA THR A 29 -2.82 5.07 33.99
C THR A 29 -3.15 4.30 32.71
N VAL A 30 -4.39 3.83 32.57
CA VAL A 30 -4.88 3.15 31.35
C VAL A 30 -4.87 4.10 30.16
N LEU A 31 -5.29 5.35 30.33
CA LEU A 31 -5.26 6.38 29.28
C LEU A 31 -3.83 6.65 28.80
N ILE A 32 -2.89 6.87 29.72
CA ILE A 32 -1.47 7.12 29.38
C ILE A 32 -0.89 5.90 28.66
N LEU A 33 -1.17 4.69 29.14
CA LEU A 33 -0.71 3.47 28.49
C LEU A 33 -1.28 3.33 27.09
N THR A 34 -2.57 3.60 26.90
CA THR A 34 -3.25 3.52 25.61
C THR A 34 -2.69 4.55 24.62
N MET A 35 -2.43 5.78 25.07
CA MET A 35 -1.77 6.81 24.27
C MET A 35 -0.35 6.41 23.89
N ALA A 36 0.44 5.89 24.83
CA ALA A 36 1.82 5.47 24.56
C ALA A 36 1.87 4.30 23.56
N VAL A 37 1.00 3.30 23.72
CA VAL A 37 0.87 2.18 22.79
C VAL A 37 0.40 2.65 21.42
N GLY A 38 -0.62 3.52 21.37
CA GLY A 38 -1.09 4.12 20.12
C GLY A 38 0.00 4.90 19.40
N LEU A 39 0.82 5.66 20.15
CA LEU A 39 1.93 6.41 19.59
C LEU A 39 3.05 5.50 19.09
N LEU A 40 3.37 4.40 19.80
CA LEU A 40 4.32 3.39 19.32
C LEU A 40 3.85 2.71 18.04
N ILE A 41 2.57 2.36 17.93
CA ILE A 41 1.98 1.79 16.72
C ILE A 41 2.05 2.79 15.56
N ALA A 42 1.68 4.05 15.81
CA ALA A 42 1.75 5.12 14.80
C ALA A 42 3.20 5.36 14.35
N LEU A 43 4.15 5.41 15.29
CA LEU A 43 5.56 5.57 14.97
C LEU A 43 6.06 4.39 14.14
N TRP A 44 5.67 3.16 14.47
CA TRP A 44 6.02 1.96 13.72
C TRP A 44 5.41 1.95 12.31
N MET A 45 4.15 2.38 12.15
CA MET A 45 3.51 2.55 10.84
C MET A 45 4.24 3.58 9.97
N VAL A 46 4.69 4.69 10.58
CA VAL A 46 5.43 5.75 9.88
C VAL A 46 6.84 5.27 9.50
N THR A 47 7.56 4.63 10.42
CA THR A 47 8.96 4.22 10.19
C THR A 47 9.09 2.99 9.28
N SER A 48 8.14 2.07 9.31
CA SER A 48 8.11 0.93 8.39
C SER A 48 7.48 1.25 7.03
N GLY A 49 7.01 2.49 6.82
CA GLY A 49 6.23 2.89 5.64
C GLY A 49 4.88 2.17 5.51
N GLY A 50 4.45 1.46 6.56
CA GLY A 50 3.27 0.60 6.55
C GLY A 50 3.40 -0.61 5.62
N LEU A 51 4.63 -0.98 5.25
CA LEU A 51 4.86 -2.09 4.33
C LEU A 51 4.62 -3.44 5.04
N PRO A 52 3.77 -4.32 4.49
CA PRO A 52 3.58 -5.68 5.00
C PRO A 52 4.83 -6.55 4.82
N ARG A 53 4.93 -7.62 5.62
CA ARG A 53 5.97 -8.66 5.46
C ARG A 53 5.57 -9.80 4.54
N GLU A 54 4.28 -9.92 4.25
CA GLU A 54 3.74 -10.97 3.40
C GLU A 54 3.47 -10.40 2.00
N PRO A 55 3.87 -11.10 0.94
CA PRO A 55 3.55 -10.69 -0.43
C PRO A 55 2.05 -10.87 -0.71
N LEU A 56 1.52 -10.13 -1.68
CA LEU A 56 0.17 -10.38 -2.19
C LEU A 56 0.15 -11.67 -3.02
N PRO A 57 -0.88 -12.53 -2.88
CA PRO A 57 -1.03 -13.67 -3.76
C PRO A 57 -1.32 -13.21 -5.19
N MET A 58 -0.43 -13.60 -6.11
CA MET A 58 -0.52 -13.24 -7.51
C MET A 58 -1.43 -14.20 -8.28
N PRO A 59 -2.33 -13.69 -9.15
CA PRO A 59 -3.01 -14.51 -10.13
C PRO A 59 -2.01 -15.21 -11.05
N PRO A 60 -2.33 -16.40 -11.57
CA PRO A 60 -1.50 -17.04 -12.58
C PRO A 60 -1.49 -16.19 -13.86
N ILE A 61 -0.32 -16.08 -14.49
CA ILE A 61 -0.17 -15.42 -15.79
C ILE A 61 -0.46 -16.43 -16.89
N GLU A 62 -1.31 -16.05 -17.85
CA GLU A 62 -1.59 -16.87 -19.02
C GLU A 62 -0.39 -16.83 -19.98
N MET A 63 0.27 -17.97 -20.19
CA MET A 63 1.48 -18.07 -21.04
C MET A 63 1.18 -18.16 -22.55
N LEU A 64 0.01 -17.67 -22.98
CA LEU A 64 -0.40 -17.73 -24.39
C LEU A 64 0.06 -16.50 -25.20
N ALA A 65 0.43 -15.42 -24.51
CA ALA A 65 0.98 -14.22 -25.13
C ALA A 65 2.51 -14.33 -25.33
N GLU A 66 3.06 -13.44 -26.15
CA GLU A 66 4.50 -13.27 -26.30
C GLU A 66 4.96 -12.04 -25.49
N PRO A 67 6.13 -12.08 -24.83
CA PRO A 67 6.66 -10.90 -24.14
C PRO A 67 6.86 -9.75 -25.13
N VAL A 68 6.65 -8.52 -24.65
CA VAL A 68 6.96 -7.30 -25.40
C VAL A 68 8.44 -7.28 -25.80
N GLU A 69 8.71 -7.22 -27.10
CA GLU A 69 10.07 -7.04 -27.63
C GLU A 69 10.53 -5.59 -27.39
N LEU A 70 11.36 -5.41 -26.36
CA LEU A 70 11.91 -4.11 -26.02
C LEU A 70 13.37 -4.02 -26.50
N PRO A 71 13.76 -2.97 -27.23
CA PRO A 71 15.15 -2.78 -27.62
C PRO A 71 16.02 -2.60 -26.37
N GLN A 72 17.30 -2.96 -26.46
CA GLN A 72 18.24 -2.82 -25.33
C GLN A 72 18.22 -1.39 -24.77
N GLU A 73 18.11 -0.37 -25.61
CA GLU A 73 18.12 1.04 -25.24
C GLU A 73 16.75 1.59 -24.84
N TRP A 74 15.72 0.75 -24.69
CA TRP A 74 14.37 1.16 -24.27
C TRP A 74 14.38 1.99 -22.98
N TYR A 75 15.23 1.61 -22.04
CA TYR A 75 15.40 2.31 -20.78
C TYR A 75 16.02 3.70 -20.97
N LEU A 76 16.40 4.16 -22.16
CA LEU A 76 16.84 5.55 -22.35
C LEU A 76 15.66 6.53 -22.46
N GLY A 77 14.42 6.04 -22.47
CA GLY A 77 13.22 6.88 -22.52
C GLY A 77 12.90 7.45 -23.92
N ASP A 78 13.68 7.11 -24.94
CA ASP A 78 13.49 7.61 -26.30
C ASP A 78 12.38 6.91 -27.08
N LEU A 79 11.86 5.78 -26.58
CA LEU A 79 10.84 4.98 -27.26
C LEU A 79 9.56 4.86 -26.43
N GLU A 80 8.43 4.91 -27.14
CA GLU A 80 7.09 4.64 -26.63
C GLU A 80 6.60 3.31 -27.24
N VAL A 81 6.06 2.41 -26.42
CA VAL A 81 5.67 1.05 -26.81
C VAL A 81 4.29 0.80 -26.28
N THR A 82 3.49 0.21 -27.16
CA THR A 82 2.14 -0.23 -26.88
C THR A 82 2.08 -1.73 -27.04
N ALA A 83 1.54 -2.41 -26.03
CA ALA A 83 1.29 -3.85 -26.06
C ALA A 83 0.05 -4.17 -25.22
N ASP A 84 -0.54 -5.36 -25.42
CA ASP A 84 -1.63 -5.82 -24.58
C ASP A 84 -1.17 -6.12 -23.13
N SER A 85 -2.14 -6.29 -22.22
CA SER A 85 -1.85 -6.53 -20.80
C SER A 85 -1.10 -7.84 -20.57
N ASP A 86 -1.35 -8.87 -21.38
CA ASP A 86 -0.77 -10.20 -21.20
C ASP A 86 0.71 -10.21 -21.59
N SER A 87 1.04 -9.53 -22.69
CA SER A 87 2.42 -9.30 -23.13
C SER A 87 3.20 -8.50 -22.09
N TRP A 88 2.59 -7.44 -21.52
CA TRP A 88 3.20 -6.67 -20.43
C TRP A 88 3.39 -7.51 -19.15
N ASN A 89 2.43 -8.37 -18.82
CA ASN A 89 2.56 -9.29 -17.67
C ASN A 89 3.77 -10.19 -17.82
N LEU A 90 3.95 -10.82 -18.98
CA LEU A 90 5.09 -11.70 -19.23
C LEU A 90 6.42 -10.93 -19.20
N THR A 91 6.47 -9.75 -19.79
CA THR A 91 7.68 -8.90 -19.78
C THR A 91 8.08 -8.50 -18.36
N ILE A 92 7.13 -7.99 -17.58
CA ILE A 92 7.41 -7.52 -16.22
C ILE A 92 7.70 -8.71 -15.30
N GLN A 93 7.01 -9.85 -15.47
CA GLN A 93 7.28 -11.06 -14.70
C GLN A 93 8.73 -11.53 -14.90
N ARG A 94 9.23 -11.52 -16.14
CA ARG A 94 10.63 -11.85 -16.42
C ARG A 94 11.59 -10.89 -15.72
N TRP A 95 11.31 -9.59 -15.74
CA TRP A 95 12.14 -8.61 -15.01
C TRP A 95 12.11 -8.80 -13.50
N ILE A 96 10.98 -9.21 -12.95
CA ILE A 96 10.86 -9.54 -11.53
C ILE A 96 11.69 -10.78 -11.20
N GLU A 97 11.63 -11.82 -12.02
CA GLU A 97 12.44 -13.03 -11.86
C GLU A 97 13.95 -12.72 -11.92
N GLU A 98 14.39 -11.97 -12.93
CA GLU A 98 15.78 -11.49 -13.04
C GLU A 98 16.18 -10.62 -11.83
N GLY A 99 15.26 -9.78 -11.34
CA GLY A 99 15.45 -8.97 -10.14
C GLY A 99 15.59 -9.81 -8.86
N ILE A 100 14.84 -10.90 -8.74
CA ILE A 100 14.94 -11.85 -7.61
C ILE A 100 16.27 -12.61 -7.69
N GLU A 101 16.63 -13.13 -8.86
CA GLU A 101 17.89 -13.86 -9.05
C GLU A 101 19.13 -13.01 -8.78
N SER A 102 19.07 -11.73 -9.14
CA SER A 102 20.15 -10.76 -8.88
C SER A 102 20.15 -10.18 -7.46
N GLY A 103 19.19 -10.56 -6.60
CA GLY A 103 19.07 -10.06 -5.23
C GLY A 103 18.63 -8.61 -5.12
N LYS A 104 18.01 -8.04 -6.18
CA LYS A 104 17.42 -6.69 -6.16
C LYS A 104 15.97 -6.68 -5.66
N LEU A 105 15.27 -7.81 -5.79
CA LEU A 105 13.90 -8.00 -5.35
C LEU A 105 13.81 -9.20 -4.40
N ALA A 106 12.94 -9.13 -3.39
CA ALA A 106 12.68 -10.27 -2.53
C ALA A 106 11.82 -11.33 -3.24
N ALA A 107 12.04 -12.59 -2.87
CA ALA A 107 11.18 -13.69 -3.30
C ALA A 107 9.72 -13.43 -2.91
N GLY A 108 8.80 -13.75 -3.82
CA GLY A 108 7.37 -13.42 -3.66
C GLY A 108 6.94 -12.09 -4.28
N SER A 109 7.89 -11.31 -4.82
CA SER A 109 7.56 -10.18 -5.69
C SER A 109 6.80 -10.66 -6.94
N GLY A 110 5.89 -9.84 -7.44
CA GLY A 110 5.09 -10.16 -8.61
C GLY A 110 4.25 -8.98 -9.10
N PHE A 111 3.81 -9.10 -10.35
CA PHE A 111 3.02 -8.09 -11.04
C PHE A 111 1.95 -8.78 -11.88
N HIS A 112 0.75 -8.22 -11.87
CA HIS A 112 -0.33 -8.64 -12.74
C HIS A 112 -1.16 -7.43 -13.16
N CYS A 113 -1.39 -7.32 -14.45
CA CYS A 113 -2.16 -6.29 -15.12
C CYS A 113 -3.25 -6.96 -15.96
N GLN A 114 -4.48 -6.47 -15.85
CA GLN A 114 -5.58 -6.93 -16.66
C GLN A 114 -6.28 -5.72 -17.28
N SER A 115 -6.41 -5.75 -18.61
CA SER A 115 -7.20 -4.77 -19.35
C SER A 115 -8.66 -5.19 -19.40
N SER A 116 -9.54 -4.25 -19.09
CA SER A 116 -10.99 -4.41 -19.23
C SER A 116 -11.49 -3.74 -20.52
N PRO A 117 -12.53 -4.27 -21.17
CA PRO A 117 -13.10 -3.69 -22.39
C PRO A 117 -13.67 -2.28 -22.22
N ASP A 118 -13.97 -1.87 -20.99
CA ASP A 118 -14.47 -0.53 -20.65
C ASP A 118 -13.36 0.53 -20.58
N GLY A 119 -12.10 0.15 -20.81
CA GLY A 119 -10.95 1.05 -20.74
C GLY A 119 -10.30 1.12 -19.36
N SER A 120 -10.79 0.38 -18.37
CA SER A 120 -10.12 0.26 -17.07
C SER A 120 -8.95 -0.75 -17.13
N LEU A 121 -7.98 -0.54 -16.25
CA LEU A 121 -6.89 -1.44 -15.95
C LEU A 121 -6.99 -1.89 -14.49
N SER A 122 -6.88 -3.19 -14.26
CA SER A 122 -6.65 -3.75 -12.93
C SER A 122 -5.19 -4.10 -12.77
N LEU A 123 -4.55 -3.52 -11.76
CA LEU A 123 -3.15 -3.77 -11.39
C LEU A 123 -3.12 -4.42 -10.01
N ARG A 124 -2.41 -5.54 -9.89
CA ARG A 124 -2.04 -6.15 -8.61
C ARG A 124 -0.52 -6.27 -8.57
N VAL A 125 0.08 -5.64 -7.57
CA VAL A 125 1.54 -5.48 -7.50
C VAL A 125 2.03 -5.79 -6.09
N SER A 126 3.10 -6.58 -6.01
CA SER A 126 3.85 -6.86 -4.79
C SER A 126 5.33 -6.75 -5.11
N LEU A 127 6.02 -5.76 -4.57
CA LEU A 127 7.44 -5.55 -4.80
C LEU A 127 8.17 -5.62 -3.47
N GLY A 128 8.99 -6.66 -3.30
CA GLY A 128 9.66 -6.97 -2.06
C GLY A 128 11.08 -6.42 -2.00
N ILE A 129 11.46 -5.90 -0.85
CA ILE A 129 12.82 -5.46 -0.54
C ILE A 129 13.57 -6.65 0.09
N PRO A 130 14.70 -7.09 -0.47
CA PRO A 130 15.52 -8.16 0.11
C PRO A 130 15.88 -7.89 1.57
N GLU A 131 16.01 -8.94 2.38
CA GLU A 131 16.38 -8.78 3.81
C GLU A 131 17.82 -8.28 3.99
N ASP A 132 18.67 -8.61 3.04
CA ASP A 132 20.09 -8.27 2.96
C ASP A 132 20.39 -6.98 2.19
N ALA A 133 19.36 -6.24 1.74
CA ALA A 133 19.51 -4.96 1.03
C ALA A 133 20.12 -3.87 1.93
N GLU A 134 21.45 -3.75 1.92
CA GLU A 134 22.20 -2.81 2.79
C GLU A 134 21.94 -1.33 2.45
N ASP A 135 21.57 -1.03 1.21
CA ASP A 135 21.21 0.28 0.68
C ASP A 135 19.83 0.78 1.17
N GLN A 136 19.03 -0.10 1.77
CA GLN A 136 17.70 0.20 2.30
C GLN A 136 17.71 0.33 3.83
N ASP A 137 16.77 1.12 4.37
CA ASP A 137 16.54 1.21 5.82
C ASP A 137 16.20 -0.18 6.37
N TYR A 138 16.88 -0.57 7.46
CA TYR A 138 16.66 -1.83 8.17
C TYR A 138 15.18 -2.12 8.44
N LEU A 139 14.38 -1.09 8.73
CA LEU A 139 12.96 -1.27 9.00
C LEU A 139 12.14 -1.65 7.77
N LYS A 140 12.63 -1.38 6.55
CA LYS A 140 11.99 -1.68 5.28
C LYS A 140 12.42 -3.03 4.69
N ARG A 141 13.58 -3.55 5.07
CA ARG A 141 14.11 -4.85 4.60
C ARG A 141 13.16 -6.01 4.91
N GLY A 142 13.00 -6.94 3.96
CA GLY A 142 12.07 -8.07 4.05
C GLY A 142 10.59 -7.67 3.98
N ARG A 143 10.27 -6.46 3.51
CA ARG A 143 8.90 -5.98 3.37
C ARG A 143 8.52 -5.74 1.92
N PHE A 144 7.22 -5.67 1.68
CA PHE A 144 6.65 -5.58 0.35
C PHE A 144 5.82 -4.31 0.17
N LEU A 145 6.02 -3.64 -0.95
CA LEU A 145 5.06 -2.67 -1.47
C LEU A 145 3.92 -3.42 -2.14
N ASN A 146 2.80 -3.53 -1.43
CA ASN A 146 1.61 -4.25 -1.87
C ASN A 146 0.50 -3.27 -2.20
N PHE A 147 -0.02 -3.33 -3.42
CA PHE A 147 -1.24 -2.61 -3.77
C PHE A 147 -2.05 -3.36 -4.83
N THR A 148 -3.34 -3.12 -4.83
CA THR A 148 -4.23 -3.47 -5.95
C THR A 148 -5.03 -2.22 -6.29
N MET A 149 -5.11 -1.88 -7.58
CA MET A 149 -5.91 -0.77 -8.06
C MET A 149 -6.63 -1.20 -9.34
N THR A 150 -7.87 -0.78 -9.49
CA THR A 150 -8.65 -0.94 -10.72
C THR A 150 -9.18 0.42 -11.11
N GLY A 151 -9.01 0.80 -12.37
CA GLY A 151 -9.48 2.09 -12.85
C GLY A 151 -8.81 2.58 -14.12
N GLU A 152 -8.99 3.86 -14.43
CA GLU A 152 -8.39 4.51 -15.59
C GLU A 152 -7.22 5.39 -15.15
N PHE A 153 -6.08 5.25 -15.81
CA PHE A 153 -4.85 5.98 -15.49
C PHE A 153 -4.31 6.67 -16.73
N ARG A 154 -4.03 7.97 -16.61
CA ARG A 154 -3.35 8.73 -17.64
C ARG A 154 -2.22 9.55 -17.04
N ILE A 155 -1.01 9.18 -17.39
CA ILE A 155 0.22 9.91 -17.05
C ILE A 155 0.76 10.47 -18.35
N LEU A 156 1.01 11.77 -18.40
CA LEU A 156 1.63 12.45 -19.53
C LEU A 156 2.69 13.42 -19.02
N ASN A 157 3.87 13.40 -19.65
CA ASN A 157 4.99 14.26 -19.30
C ASN A 157 5.33 14.21 -17.79
N ASN A 158 5.40 13.01 -17.20
CA ASN A 158 5.65 12.75 -15.77
C ASN A 158 4.56 13.28 -14.82
N VAL A 159 3.42 13.74 -15.33
CA VAL A 159 2.32 14.24 -14.51
C VAL A 159 1.12 13.32 -14.64
N VAL A 160 0.52 12.98 -13.49
CA VAL A 160 -0.74 12.25 -13.42
C VAL A 160 -1.87 13.19 -13.88
N GLU A 161 -2.23 13.11 -15.17
CA GLU A 161 -3.16 14.03 -15.82
C GLU A 161 -4.63 13.75 -15.41
N SER A 162 -5.04 12.48 -15.46
CA SER A 162 -6.39 12.05 -15.09
C SER A 162 -6.38 10.65 -14.47
N VAL A 163 -7.16 10.45 -13.41
CA VAL A 163 -7.31 9.15 -12.74
C VAL A 163 -8.75 8.94 -12.31
N ARG A 164 -9.30 7.77 -12.62
CA ARG A 164 -10.51 7.24 -11.99
C ARG A 164 -10.14 5.95 -11.26
N LEU A 165 -10.35 5.88 -9.95
CA LEU A 165 -10.17 4.66 -9.17
C LEU A 165 -11.53 4.04 -8.88
N ASP A 166 -11.77 2.87 -9.45
CA ASP A 166 -12.97 2.08 -9.23
C ASP A 166 -12.78 1.16 -8.00
N GLU A 167 -11.58 0.59 -7.85
CA GLU A 167 -11.18 -0.15 -6.64
C GLU A 167 -9.73 0.19 -6.27
N TYR A 168 -9.44 0.28 -4.97
CA TYR A 168 -8.08 0.50 -4.48
C TYR A 168 -7.84 -0.12 -3.10
N SER A 169 -6.70 -0.80 -2.99
CA SER A 169 -6.17 -1.31 -1.74
C SER A 169 -4.66 -1.11 -1.68
N TRP A 170 -4.15 -0.79 -0.49
CA TRP A 170 -2.73 -0.65 -0.22
C TRP A 170 -2.39 -1.39 1.05
N GLY A 171 -1.64 -2.49 0.89
CA GLY A 171 -1.24 -3.40 1.96
C GLY A 171 -2.41 -3.67 2.92
N PHE A 172 -2.15 -3.44 4.21
CA PHE A 172 -3.18 -3.46 5.26
C PHE A 172 -3.62 -2.07 5.71
N ILE A 173 -3.18 -1.02 5.01
CA ILE A 173 -3.36 0.38 5.43
C ILE A 173 -4.72 0.89 4.99
N TYR A 174 -5.13 0.57 3.77
CA TYR A 174 -6.37 1.05 3.21
C TYR A 174 -6.98 0.02 2.26
N THR A 175 -8.30 -0.12 2.34
CA THR A 175 -9.11 -0.87 1.40
C THR A 175 -10.38 -0.07 1.19
N GLN A 176 -10.61 0.36 -0.04
CA GLN A 176 -11.79 1.11 -0.44
C GLN A 176 -13.05 0.30 -0.09
N GLN A 177 -14.02 0.94 0.56
CA GLN A 177 -15.26 0.29 0.93
C GLN A 177 -16.23 0.23 -0.26
N PRO A 178 -17.10 -0.79 -0.35
CA PRO A 178 -18.09 -0.86 -1.42
C PRO A 178 -18.96 0.40 -1.48
N GLY A 179 -18.97 1.07 -2.63
CA GLY A 179 -19.71 2.32 -2.85
C GLY A 179 -19.00 3.60 -2.38
N GLU A 180 -17.79 3.50 -1.83
CA GLU A 180 -16.91 4.65 -1.60
C GLU A 180 -16.40 5.17 -2.94
N VAL A 181 -16.49 6.49 -3.16
CA VAL A 181 -15.98 7.14 -4.37
C VAL A 181 -14.77 7.98 -3.98
N ILE A 182 -13.63 7.71 -4.58
CA ILE A 182 -12.42 8.51 -4.42
C ILE A 182 -12.46 9.63 -5.48
N GLU A 183 -12.53 10.88 -5.02
CA GLU A 183 -12.48 12.04 -5.92
C GLU A 183 -11.17 12.06 -6.72
N GLU A 184 -11.24 12.55 -7.97
CA GLU A 184 -10.10 12.53 -8.90
C GLU A 184 -8.83 13.17 -8.32
N GLU A 185 -8.94 14.30 -7.63
CA GLU A 185 -7.78 14.97 -7.01
C GLU A 185 -7.16 14.16 -5.87
N ALA A 186 -7.96 13.37 -5.14
CA ALA A 186 -7.44 12.42 -4.17
C ALA A 186 -6.81 11.20 -4.86
N ALA A 187 -7.42 10.70 -5.93
CA ALA A 187 -6.90 9.60 -6.73
C ALA A 187 -5.54 9.95 -7.36
N LYS A 188 -5.37 11.15 -7.91
CA LYS A 188 -4.09 11.67 -8.41
C LYS A 188 -3.01 11.66 -7.34
N LYS A 189 -3.33 12.09 -6.11
CA LYS A 189 -2.39 12.05 -4.97
C LYS A 189 -2.00 10.63 -4.59
N ILE A 190 -2.96 9.69 -4.63
CA ILE A 190 -2.70 8.27 -4.36
C ILE A 190 -1.74 7.70 -5.41
N VAL A 191 -2.06 7.85 -6.70
CA VAL A 191 -1.20 7.34 -7.78
C VAL A 191 0.17 8.01 -7.76
N GLY A 192 0.24 9.32 -7.58
CA GLY A 192 1.51 10.04 -7.44
C GLY A 192 2.37 9.54 -6.27
N ARG A 193 1.75 9.20 -5.14
CA ARG A 193 2.45 8.59 -4.00
C ARG A 193 2.96 7.19 -4.31
N ILE A 194 2.22 6.38 -5.05
CA ILE A 194 2.66 5.04 -5.49
C ILE A 194 3.90 5.18 -6.37
N LEU A 195 3.83 6.02 -7.40
CA LEU A 195 4.96 6.25 -8.31
C LEU A 195 6.20 6.75 -7.56
N HIS A 196 6.01 7.70 -6.64
CA HIS A 196 7.09 8.20 -5.81
C HIS A 196 7.72 7.09 -4.96
N GLN A 197 6.93 6.21 -4.35
CA GLN A 197 7.47 5.12 -3.55
C GLN A 197 8.17 4.05 -4.38
N VAL A 198 7.63 3.70 -5.55
CA VAL A 198 8.28 2.74 -6.46
C VAL A 198 9.66 3.27 -6.87
N SER A 199 9.78 4.58 -7.10
CA SER A 199 11.05 5.26 -7.35
C SER A 199 11.97 5.32 -6.12
N GLU A 200 11.45 5.74 -4.96
CA GLU A 200 12.20 5.84 -3.68
C GLU A 200 12.81 4.48 -3.28
N LEU A 201 12.07 3.40 -3.51
CA LEU A 201 12.50 2.03 -3.21
C LEU A 201 13.38 1.41 -4.31
N GLY A 202 13.67 2.15 -5.38
CA GLY A 202 14.56 1.71 -6.45
C GLY A 202 14.00 0.62 -7.36
N PHE A 203 12.68 0.41 -7.35
CA PHE A 203 12.03 -0.62 -8.18
C PHE A 203 11.84 -0.19 -9.63
N LEU A 204 11.82 1.12 -9.89
CA LEU A 204 11.88 1.67 -11.23
C LEU A 204 13.19 2.45 -11.40
N PRO A 205 14.03 2.11 -12.40
CA PRO A 205 15.27 2.83 -12.65
C PRO A 205 15.00 4.26 -13.18
N LEU A 206 13.82 4.49 -13.76
CA LEU A 206 13.41 5.75 -14.37
C LEU A 206 11.93 6.04 -14.12
N GLU A 207 11.59 7.33 -14.14
CA GLU A 207 10.22 7.78 -14.01
C GLU A 207 9.40 7.40 -15.25
N ILE A 208 8.09 7.26 -15.07
CA ILE A 208 7.15 7.03 -16.16
C ILE A 208 6.80 8.39 -16.77
N GLU A 209 7.23 8.63 -18.02
CA GLU A 209 6.91 9.86 -18.76
C GLU A 209 5.46 9.81 -19.25
N ASN A 210 5.11 8.75 -19.97
CA ASN A 210 3.75 8.52 -20.46
C ASN A 210 3.27 7.13 -20.07
N LEU A 211 2.06 7.07 -19.53
CA LEU A 211 1.29 5.84 -19.37
C LEU A 211 -0.13 6.12 -19.77
N THR A 212 -0.59 5.46 -20.83
CA THR A 212 -1.97 5.56 -21.27
C THR A 212 -2.53 4.18 -21.59
N HIS A 213 -3.82 4.03 -21.40
CA HIS A 213 -4.54 2.82 -21.76
C HIS A 213 -5.62 3.14 -22.79
N ALA A 214 -5.67 2.33 -23.83
CA ALA A 214 -6.72 2.37 -24.83
C ALA A 214 -7.12 0.92 -25.16
N PRO A 215 -8.25 0.69 -25.85
CA PRO A 215 -8.63 -0.66 -26.30
C PRO A 215 -7.57 -1.37 -27.16
N GLY A 216 -6.58 -0.64 -27.69
CA GLY A 216 -5.44 -1.17 -28.44
C GLY A 216 -4.25 -1.61 -27.57
N GLY A 217 -4.32 -1.46 -26.24
CA GLY A 217 -3.27 -1.88 -25.30
C GLY A 217 -2.85 -0.80 -24.31
N VAL A 218 -1.85 -1.15 -23.51
CA VAL A 218 -1.18 -0.26 -22.57
C VAL A 218 0.05 0.33 -23.28
N THR A 219 0.09 1.66 -23.36
CA THR A 219 1.21 2.42 -23.89
C THR A 219 2.06 2.95 -22.76
N LEU A 220 3.36 2.64 -22.77
CA LEU A 220 4.34 3.08 -21.79
C LEU A 220 5.51 3.81 -22.48
N LYS A 221 5.96 4.90 -21.88
CA LYS A 221 7.21 5.60 -22.18
C LYS A 221 7.89 5.97 -20.87
N LEU A 222 9.19 5.68 -20.76
CA LEU A 222 10.00 6.08 -19.61
C LEU A 222 10.62 7.46 -19.85
N SER A 223 10.93 8.17 -18.78
CA SER A 223 11.69 9.41 -18.84
C SER A 223 13.15 9.14 -19.22
N PRO A 224 13.81 10.06 -19.95
CA PRO A 224 15.24 9.95 -20.18
C PRO A 224 16.02 10.00 -18.87
N GLY A 225 17.00 9.10 -18.70
CA GLY A 225 17.91 9.14 -17.56
C GLY A 225 18.74 10.42 -17.56
N GLN A 226 18.76 11.12 -16.41
CA GLN A 226 19.63 12.29 -16.20
C GLN A 226 21.08 11.88 -15.94
#